data_AF-A0A5H2Y131-F1
#
_entry.id   AF-A0A5H2Y131-F1
#
_cell.length_a   1.000
_cell.length_b   1.000
_cell.length_c   1.000
_cell.angle_alpha   90.00
_cell.angle_beta   90.00
_cell.angle_gamma   90.00
#
_symmetry.space_group_name_H-M   'P 1'
#
loop_
_entity.id
_entity.type
_entity.pdbx_description
1 polymer ?
#
loop_
_entity_poly.entity_id
_entity_poly.type
_entity_poly.pdbx_seq_one_letter_code
_entity_poly.pdbx_strand_id
1 'polypeptide(L)'
;MCKPTKTTQKFILDNAVKPDGGRLIAEDVRCYIRDTLQVDYELRNVYRIMHSLGFSWITSRSQHPKQSPEAQDAFKKLSAGNDPSHPKSPTT
;
A
#
# COMPACT_ATOMS: atom_id res chain seq x y z
N MET A 1 -3.42 23.69 19.21
CA MET A 1 -3.27 22.50 18.34
C MET A 1 -3.74 22.88 16.93
N CYS A 2 -2.83 23.09 15.97
CA CYS A 2 -3.21 23.31 14.58
C CYS A 2 -3.86 22.02 14.04
N LYS A 3 -5.15 22.08 13.70
CA LYS A 3 -5.84 20.93 13.11
C LYS A 3 -5.40 20.81 11.64
N PRO A 4 -5.04 19.61 11.15
CA PRO A 4 -4.80 19.41 9.73
C PRO A 4 -6.05 19.84 8.94
N THR A 5 -5.83 20.68 7.93
CA THR A 5 -6.88 21.42 7.23
C THR A 5 -7.39 20.64 6.02
N LYS A 6 -8.56 21.05 5.48
CA LYS A 6 -9.16 20.49 4.25
C LYS A 6 -8.17 20.43 3.07
N THR A 7 -7.15 21.27 3.07
CA THR A 7 -6.10 21.35 2.05
C THR A 7 -5.23 20.08 2.00
N THR A 8 -4.78 19.56 3.15
CA THR A 8 -3.97 18.33 3.20
C THR A 8 -4.75 17.12 2.69
N GLN A 9 -6.03 17.04 3.04
CA GLN A 9 -6.91 15.97 2.56
C GLN A 9 -7.05 16.01 1.02
N LYS A 10 -7.24 17.20 0.45
CA LYS A 10 -7.34 17.37 -1.01
C LYS A 10 -6.03 16.97 -1.71
N PHE A 11 -4.89 17.38 -1.17
CA PHE A 11 -3.58 16.98 -1.70
C PHE A 11 -3.41 15.45 -1.74
N ILE A 12 -3.78 14.76 -0.65
CA ILE A 12 -3.68 13.30 -0.57
C ILE A 12 -4.55 12.63 -1.65
N LEU A 13 -5.77 13.12 -1.88
CA LEU A 13 -6.67 12.57 -2.90
C LEU A 13 -6.13 12.80 -4.32
N ASP A 14 -5.70 14.03 -4.62
CA ASP A 14 -5.24 14.40 -5.96
C ASP A 14 -3.93 13.69 -6.34
N ASN A 15 -3.11 13.29 -5.36
CA ASN A 15 -1.79 12.68 -5.58
C ASN A 15 -1.70 11.20 -5.22
N ALA A 16 -2.80 10.57 -4.76
CA ALA A 16 -2.81 9.18 -4.30
C ALA A 16 -2.19 8.19 -5.31
N VAL A 17 -2.38 8.46 -6.61
CA VAL A 17 -1.80 7.73 -7.73
C VAL A 17 -0.92 8.69 -8.52
N LYS A 18 0.38 8.36 -8.64
CA LYS A 18 1.32 9.18 -9.43
C LYS A 18 1.19 8.86 -10.92
N PRO A 19 1.32 9.85 -11.83
CA PRO A 19 1.19 9.64 -13.27
C PRO A 19 2.27 8.70 -13.84
N ASP A 20 3.49 8.74 -13.30
CA ASP A 20 4.62 7.86 -13.67
C ASP A 20 4.56 6.46 -13.02
N GLY A 21 3.47 6.15 -12.30
CA GLY A 21 3.37 4.96 -11.47
C GLY A 21 3.89 5.17 -10.05
N GLY A 22 3.41 4.32 -9.14
CA GLY A 22 3.66 4.44 -7.70
C GLY A 22 2.54 5.16 -6.93
N ARG A 23 2.69 5.20 -5.61
CA ARG A 23 1.71 5.77 -4.67
C ARG A 23 2.36 6.89 -3.85
N LEU A 24 1.58 7.92 -3.50
CA LEU A 24 2.01 9.03 -2.64
C LEU A 24 2.44 8.52 -1.27
N ILE A 25 3.72 8.53 -0.90
CA ILE A 25 4.16 7.97 0.40
C ILE A 25 3.99 8.97 1.56
N ALA A 26 4.08 8.47 2.79
CA ALA A 26 3.98 9.32 3.99
C ALA A 26 5.04 10.43 4.02
N GLU A 27 6.23 10.23 3.42
CA GLU A 27 7.25 11.26 3.29
C GLU A 27 6.80 12.40 2.37
N ASP A 28 6.11 12.09 1.27
CA ASP A 28 5.56 13.11 0.37
C ASP A 28 4.55 14.00 1.12
N VAL A 29 3.71 13.39 1.97
CA VAL A 29 2.74 14.10 2.82
C VAL A 29 3.46 14.93 3.89
N ARG A 30 4.54 14.41 4.48
CA ARG A 30 5.38 15.16 5.43
C ARG A 30 5.98 16.41 4.80
N CYS A 31 6.59 16.28 3.62
CA CYS A 31 7.16 17.40 2.87
C CYS A 31 6.07 18.44 2.56
N TYR A 32 4.92 18.00 2.06
CA TYR A 32 3.80 18.90 1.79
C TYR A 32 3.35 19.67 3.03
N ILE A 33 3.21 19.01 4.18
CA ILE A 33 2.83 19.67 5.44
C ILE A 33 3.91 20.65 5.90
N ARG A 34 5.19 20.27 5.79
CA ARG A 34 6.32 21.14 6.13
C ARG A 34 6.30 22.41 5.28
N ASP A 35 6.11 22.28 3.98
CA ASP A 35 6.18 23.43 3.07
C ASP A 35 4.95 24.35 3.21
N THR A 36 3.75 23.76 3.37
CA THR A 36 2.49 24.53 3.40
C THR A 36 2.11 25.06 4.77
N LEU A 37 2.38 24.29 5.83
CA LEU A 37 1.99 24.63 7.20
C LEU A 37 3.20 25.08 8.05
N GLN A 38 4.42 24.98 7.52
CA GLN A 38 5.66 25.32 8.24
C GLN A 38 5.82 24.55 9.55
N VAL A 39 5.29 23.31 9.59
CA VAL A 39 5.40 22.38 10.72
C VAL A 39 6.10 21.12 10.27
N ASP A 40 7.19 20.78 10.94
CA ASP A 40 7.89 19.52 10.73
C ASP A 40 7.33 18.44 11.66
N TYR A 41 6.70 17.43 11.08
CA TYR A 41 6.20 16.27 11.81
C TYR A 41 7.10 15.07 11.60
N GLU A 42 7.31 14.32 12.67
CA GLU A 42 7.76 12.93 12.57
C GLU A 42 6.78 12.09 11.74
N LEU A 43 7.31 11.12 10.96
CA LEU A 43 6.51 10.20 10.13
C LEU A 43 5.36 9.55 10.91
N ARG A 44 5.61 9.15 12.17
CA ARG A 44 4.57 8.59 13.06
C ARG A 44 3.38 9.53 13.22
N ASN A 45 3.62 10.82 13.35
CA ASN A 45 2.56 11.82 13.51
C ASN A 45 1.83 12.07 12.19
N VAL A 46 2.51 11.98 11.05
CA VAL A 46 1.88 12.05 9.73
C VAL A 46 0.85 10.92 9.56
N TYR A 47 1.18 9.68 9.97
CA TYR A 47 0.21 8.59 9.95
C TYR A 47 -1.00 8.86 10.86
N ARG A 48 -0.80 9.44 12.05
CA ARG A 48 -1.91 9.81 12.95
C ARG A 48 -2.80 10.89 12.35
N ILE A 49 -2.21 11.85 11.64
CA ILE A 49 -2.93 12.89 10.91
C ILE A 49 -3.73 12.30 9.75
N MET A 50 -3.13 11.43 8.95
CA MET A 50 -3.84 10.75 7.87
C MET A 50 -5.02 9.93 8.40
N HIS A 51 -4.82 9.20 9.49
CA HIS A 51 -5.88 8.43 10.15
C HIS A 51 -7.00 9.33 10.68
N SER A 52 -6.69 10.48 11.26
CA SER A 52 -7.72 11.43 11.74
C SER A 52 -8.49 12.10 10.60
N LEU A 53 -7.90 12.16 9.40
CA LEU A 53 -8.54 12.59 8.15
C LEU A 53 -9.34 11.47 7.45
N GLY A 54 -9.39 10.26 8.04
CA GLY A 54 -10.12 9.11 7.49
C GLY A 54 -9.33 8.28 6.47
N PHE A 55 -8.04 8.55 6.28
CA PHE A 55 -7.19 7.73 5.43
C PHE A 55 -6.50 6.63 6.23
N SER A 56 -6.55 5.41 5.70
CA SER A 56 -5.66 4.34 6.13
C SER A 56 -4.58 4.17 5.07
N TRP A 57 -3.32 4.10 5.49
CA TRP A 57 -2.23 3.77 4.57
C TRP A 57 -2.32 2.29 4.19
N ILE A 58 -3.11 2.00 3.17
CA ILE A 58 -3.19 0.65 2.60
C ILE A 58 -2.15 0.60 1.49
N THR A 59 -1.04 -0.08 1.74
CA THR A 59 -0.14 -0.46 0.64
C THR A 59 -0.91 -1.46 -0.21
N SER A 60 -1.59 -1.00 -1.28
CA SER A 60 -1.91 -1.96 -2.33
C SER A 60 -0.57 -2.51 -2.79
N ARG A 61 -0.44 -3.84 -2.74
CA ARG A 61 0.74 -4.56 -3.26
C ARG A 61 1.08 -3.94 -4.61
N SER A 62 2.35 -3.59 -4.83
CA SER A 62 2.76 -3.08 -6.13
C SER A 62 2.40 -4.14 -7.18
N GLN A 63 1.64 -3.73 -8.20
CA GLN A 63 1.42 -4.55 -9.37
C GLN A 63 2.66 -4.36 -10.25
N HIS A 64 3.47 -5.40 -10.38
CA HIS A 64 4.70 -5.31 -11.17
C HIS A 64 4.31 -5.13 -12.66
N PRO A 65 4.93 -4.22 -13.44
CA PRO A 65 4.56 -4.03 -14.84
C PRO A 65 4.69 -5.29 -15.72
N LYS A 66 5.55 -6.24 -15.33
CA LYS A 66 5.68 -7.54 -16.01
C LYS A 66 4.71 -8.60 -15.46
N GLN A 67 3.76 -8.22 -14.61
CA GLN A 67 2.75 -9.12 -14.10
C GLN A 67 1.78 -9.47 -15.25
N SER A 68 1.91 -10.68 -15.81
CA SER A 68 0.92 -11.24 -16.73
C SER A 68 -0.20 -11.89 -15.91
N PRO A 69 -1.45 -11.40 -16.03
CA PRO A 69 -2.61 -12.06 -15.44
C PRO A 69 -2.77 -13.48 -15.98
N GLU A 70 -2.51 -13.71 -17.28
CA GLU A 70 -2.65 -15.04 -17.88
C GLU A 70 -1.70 -16.07 -17.25
N ALA A 71 -0.44 -15.69 -16.98
CA ALA A 71 0.52 -16.56 -16.31
C ALA A 71 0.09 -16.90 -14.86
N GLN A 72 -0.54 -15.95 -14.16
CA GLN A 72 -1.06 -16.18 -12.81
C GLN A 72 -2.28 -17.09 -12.81
N ASP A 73 -3.20 -16.91 -13.75
CA ASP A 73 -4.37 -17.78 -13.88
C ASP A 73 -3.98 -19.19 -14.33
N ALA A 74 -2.97 -19.33 -15.19
CA ALA A 74 -2.42 -20.63 -15.57
C ALA A 74 -1.78 -21.35 -14.37
N PHE A 75 -0.99 -20.64 -13.54
CA PHE A 75 -0.41 -21.20 -12.32
C PHE A 75 -1.47 -21.64 -11.31
N LYS A 76 -2.52 -20.84 -11.09
CA LYS A 76 -3.62 -21.18 -10.17
C LYS A 76 -4.44 -22.39 -10.63
N LYS A 77 -4.47 -22.67 -11.94
CA LYS A 77 -5.21 -23.80 -12.54
C LYS A 77 -4.48 -25.15 -12.48
N LEU A 78 -3.29 -25.21 -11.85
CA LEU A 78 -2.63 -26.50 -11.59
C LEU A 78 -3.57 -27.38 -10.74
N SER A 79 -4.00 -28.51 -11.30
CA SER A 79 -4.86 -29.48 -10.64
C SER A 79 -4.17 -30.09 -9.41
N ALA A 80 -4.97 -30.50 -8.42
CA ALA A 80 -4.55 -31.05 -7.12
C ALA A 80 -3.74 -32.38 -7.18
N GLY A 81 -3.20 -32.77 -8.34
CA GLY A 81 -2.49 -34.03 -8.55
C GLY A 81 -0.97 -33.97 -8.41
N ASN A 82 -0.39 -32.82 -8.05
CA ASN A 82 1.07 -32.67 -7.88
C ASN A 82 1.53 -32.79 -6.42
N ASP A 83 0.66 -33.19 -5.49
CA ASP A 83 1.10 -33.58 -4.15
C ASP A 83 1.74 -34.98 -4.24
N PRO A 84 3.07 -35.12 -4.04
CA PRO A 84 3.68 -36.45 -3.99
C PRO A 84 3.06 -37.19 -2.82
N SER A 85 2.17 -38.13 -3.14
CA SER A 85 1.50 -38.99 -2.16
C SER A 85 2.57 -39.62 -1.27
N HIS A 86 2.73 -39.09 -0.06
CA HIS A 86 3.67 -39.65 0.89
C HIS A 86 3.11 -41.02 1.30
N PRO A 87 3.79 -42.14 1.00
CA PRO A 87 3.31 -43.43 1.47
C PRO A 87 3.32 -43.37 3.00
N LYS A 88 2.14 -43.51 3.61
CA LYS A 88 2.02 -43.60 5.07
C LYS A 88 2.78 -44.86 5.49
N SER A 89 3.91 -44.67 6.17
CA SER A 89 4.67 -45.74 6.78
C SER A 89 3.72 -46.56 7.68
N PRO A 90 3.76 -47.89 7.64
CA PRO A 90 2.97 -48.70 8.56
C PRO A 90 3.42 -48.39 9.98
N THR A 91 2.48 -47.93 10.80
CA THR A 91 2.65 -47.78 12.24
C THR A 91 2.75 -49.19 12.83
N THR A 92 3.95 -49.54 13.33
CA THR A 92 4.16 -50.67 14.23
C THR A 92 3.53 -50.38 15.59
#